data_AF-A0A834KVZ1-F1
#
_entry.id   AF-A0A834KVZ1-F1
#
_cell.length_a   1.000
_cell.length_b   1.000
_cell.length_c   1.000
_cell.angle_alpha   90.00
_cell.angle_beta   90.00
_cell.angle_gamma   90.00
#
_symmetry.space_group_name_H-M   'P 1'
#
loop_
_entity.id
_entity.type
_entity.pdbx_description
1 polymer ?
#
loop_
_entity_poly.entity_id
_entity_poly.type
_entity_poly.pdbx_seq_one_letter_code
_entity_poly.pdbx_strand_id
1 'polypeptide(L)'
;GLRDVFENYYRKQRRKQARLVLQPHSNMHETLEGYRRYFNQIVGFFVVEDHVLHTTQGLVNRAYVEELWELALSKIVAALRTHSSYCDDPNLVLDLKNLIVLFADTLQGYGFPVSQLFDMLLEMREQYGEILLKRWNFTFRQVLDQDNYSPIPVSTEEEYRHYTSQFPLQDPELEKLPFPKKLPFSEFVPKVYCQLKEFIYACLKYSEDLHLSSTEVDDMIRKSTNLLLTRTLSNCLQYAIKKKNVGLAELVQVIINTTHLEQSCHFLEEFISNITNVPPDTVNATKLYGTSTFKDARHAAEAEIYTNLNAKIDQFLQLADYDWMAAPPAGGSLSASDYLIDLIAFLKSTFSVFTNLPGKVAQTACMSACKHISTSLMELLLNPEVRQISIGALHQLNADVKECESFARAGPVAGFQGDTLLLAFSDLRQLLDLFTQWDWSTYLVDYGKPTCKYLRVNPHTSLALLEKMKETSRKNNVFAQFRKTDRDRQKLIDTIIKQLRNLITQQQA
;
A
#
# COMPACT_ATOMS: atom_id res chain seq x y z
N GLY A 1 28.62 -58.86 43.91
CA GLY A 1 27.82 -59.61 44.91
C GLY A 1 26.32 -59.49 44.61
N LEU A 2 25.43 -60.03 45.46
CA LEU A 2 23.96 -59.95 45.27
C LEU A 2 23.44 -58.50 45.19
N ARG A 3 24.11 -57.56 45.85
CA ARG A 3 23.85 -56.12 45.78
C ARG A 3 23.94 -55.57 44.35
N ASP A 4 25.06 -55.79 43.66
CA ASP A 4 25.26 -55.31 42.29
C ASP A 4 24.23 -55.91 41.31
N VAL A 5 23.80 -57.16 41.55
CA VAL A 5 22.76 -57.82 40.77
C VAL A 5 21.41 -57.12 40.97
N PHE A 6 21.06 -56.77 42.21
CA PHE A 6 19.83 -56.04 42.52
C PHE A 6 19.84 -54.60 41.97
N GLU A 7 20.95 -53.87 42.13
CA GLU A 7 21.10 -52.51 41.60
C GLU A 7 20.91 -52.49 40.07
N ASN A 8 21.55 -53.42 39.36
CA ASN A 8 21.38 -53.56 37.91
C ASN A 8 19.95 -53.95 37.53
N TYR A 9 19.32 -54.87 38.26
CA TYR A 9 17.94 -55.25 38.03
C TYR A 9 16.98 -54.04 38.22
N TYR A 10 17.11 -53.32 39.34
CA TYR A 10 16.30 -52.14 39.65
C TYR A 10 16.42 -51.08 38.55
N ARG A 11 17.65 -50.68 38.21
CA ARG A 11 17.92 -49.66 37.18
C ARG A 11 17.38 -50.08 35.81
N LYS A 12 17.45 -51.38 35.47
CA LYS A 12 16.88 -51.92 34.22
C LYS A 12 15.35 -51.85 34.20
N GLN A 13 14.68 -52.14 35.31
CA GLN A 13 13.22 -52.05 35.40
C GLN A 13 12.75 -50.59 35.37
N ARG A 14 13.40 -49.69 36.11
CA ARG A 14 13.07 -48.25 36.10
C ARG A 14 13.26 -47.62 34.71
N ARG A 15 14.31 -48.00 33.97
CA ARG A 15 14.47 -47.61 32.56
C ARG A 15 13.32 -48.08 31.66
N LYS A 16 12.76 -49.28 31.88
CA LYS A 16 11.57 -49.75 31.14
C LYS A 16 10.33 -48.96 31.51
N GLN A 17 10.15 -48.65 32.79
CA GLN A 17 9.02 -47.84 33.26
C GLN A 17 9.09 -46.40 32.73
N ALA A 18 10.27 -45.78 32.74
CA ALA A 18 10.50 -44.47 32.13
C ALA A 18 10.06 -44.47 30.65
N ARG A 19 10.40 -45.52 29.89
CA ARG A 19 9.97 -45.63 28.48
C ARG A 19 8.45 -45.67 28.30
N LEU A 20 7.71 -46.23 29.25
CA LEU A 20 6.24 -46.27 29.20
C LEU A 20 5.64 -44.92 29.57
N VAL A 21 6.16 -44.28 30.63
CA VAL A 21 5.72 -42.95 31.08
C VAL A 21 5.96 -41.87 30.03
N LEU A 22 7.04 -42.01 29.24
CA LEU A 22 7.39 -41.07 28.16
C LEU A 22 6.61 -41.32 26.86
N GLN A 23 5.69 -42.28 26.80
CA GLN A 23 4.86 -42.46 25.62
C GLN A 23 3.67 -41.49 25.68
N PRO A 24 3.55 -40.54 24.72
CA PRO A 24 2.40 -39.68 24.66
C PRO A 24 1.15 -40.50 24.35
N HIS A 25 0.01 -40.11 24.94
CA HIS A 25 -1.28 -40.71 24.62
C HIS A 25 -1.67 -40.32 23.18
N SER A 26 -2.36 -41.20 22.45
CA SER A 26 -2.72 -40.98 21.03
C SER A 26 -3.46 -39.67 20.76
N ASN A 27 -4.25 -39.21 21.73
CA ASN A 27 -5.10 -38.02 21.63
C ASN A 27 -4.53 -36.83 22.44
N MET A 28 -3.25 -36.86 22.80
CA MET A 28 -2.63 -35.83 23.64
C MET A 28 -2.77 -34.42 23.06
N HIS A 29 -2.67 -34.28 21.73
CA HIS A 29 -2.72 -33.00 21.01
C HIS A 29 -4.12 -32.38 20.93
N GLU A 30 -5.19 -33.15 21.18
CA GLU A 30 -6.57 -32.68 21.00
C GLU A 30 -7.05 -31.79 22.15
N THR A 31 -6.48 -31.95 23.36
CA THR A 31 -6.95 -31.24 24.56
C THR A 31 -5.81 -30.90 25.51
N LEU A 32 -5.95 -29.79 26.25
CA LEU A 32 -5.03 -29.41 27.31
C LEU A 32 -4.90 -30.50 28.40
N GLU A 33 -5.98 -31.22 28.68
CA GLU A 33 -6.00 -32.31 29.66
C GLU A 33 -5.11 -33.49 29.21
N GLY A 34 -5.01 -33.76 27.91
CA GLY A 34 -4.09 -34.73 27.35
C GLY A 34 -2.64 -34.41 27.71
N TYR A 35 -2.21 -33.16 27.49
CA TYR A 35 -0.89 -32.67 27.88
C TYR A 35 -0.68 -32.71 29.39
N ARG A 36 -1.69 -32.31 30.18
CA ARG A 36 -1.61 -32.30 31.65
C ARG A 36 -1.34 -33.69 32.20
N ARG A 37 -2.06 -34.71 31.71
CA ARG A 37 -1.84 -36.10 32.11
C ARG A 37 -0.45 -36.59 31.73
N TYR A 38 0.01 -36.27 30.53
CA TYR A 38 1.34 -36.65 30.07
C TYR A 38 2.44 -36.07 30.96
N PHE A 39 2.41 -34.76 31.24
CA PHE A 39 3.38 -34.12 32.12
C PHE A 39 3.31 -34.62 33.56
N ASN A 40 2.11 -34.77 34.12
CA ASN A 40 1.94 -35.26 35.50
C ASN A 40 2.52 -36.66 35.70
N GLN A 41 2.39 -37.56 34.71
CA GLN A 41 2.98 -38.89 34.78
C GLN A 41 4.51 -38.83 34.81
N ILE A 42 5.11 -37.94 34.01
CA ILE A 42 6.56 -37.74 33.96
C ILE A 42 7.06 -37.14 35.27
N VAL A 43 6.43 -36.07 35.77
CA VAL A 43 6.77 -35.47 37.07
C VAL A 43 6.70 -36.53 38.16
N GLY A 44 5.59 -37.28 38.25
CA GLY A 44 5.44 -38.33 39.25
C GLY A 44 6.55 -39.38 39.19
N PHE A 45 7.01 -39.76 37.99
CA PHE A 45 8.13 -40.69 37.85
C PHE A 45 9.45 -40.09 38.36
N PHE A 46 9.79 -38.87 37.98
CA PHE A 46 11.07 -38.24 38.34
C PHE A 46 11.14 -37.78 39.80
N VAL A 47 10.02 -37.37 40.40
CA VAL A 47 9.92 -37.09 41.85
C VAL A 47 10.21 -38.36 42.66
N VAL A 48 9.72 -39.51 42.21
CA VAL A 48 10.04 -40.80 42.85
C VAL A 48 11.53 -41.14 42.69
N GLU A 49 12.11 -40.95 41.50
CA GLU A 49 13.55 -41.19 41.30
C GLU A 49 14.43 -40.29 42.17
N ASP A 50 14.06 -39.01 42.30
CA ASP A 50 14.75 -38.07 43.18
C ASP A 50 14.64 -38.48 44.66
N HIS A 51 13.45 -38.90 45.10
CA HIS A 51 13.26 -39.39 46.46
C HIS A 51 14.10 -40.64 46.74
N VAL A 52 14.18 -41.59 45.79
CA VAL A 52 15.02 -42.80 45.92
C VAL A 52 16.50 -42.42 45.97
N LEU A 53 16.95 -41.46 45.15
CA LEU A 53 18.32 -40.94 45.18
C LEU A 53 18.71 -40.41 46.57
N HIS A 54 17.81 -39.68 47.23
CA HIS A 54 18.09 -39.06 48.53
C HIS A 54 17.89 -40.01 49.73
N THR A 55 17.08 -41.07 49.59
CA THR A 55 16.75 -41.97 50.71
C THR A 55 17.51 -43.29 50.70
N THR A 56 18.08 -43.70 49.57
CA THR A 56 18.76 -44.99 49.44
C THR A 56 20.28 -44.88 49.43
N GLN A 57 20.98 -45.86 49.99
CA GLN A 57 22.44 -45.90 50.00
C GLN A 57 22.98 -46.62 48.75
N GLY A 58 23.16 -45.87 47.65
CA GLY A 58 23.88 -46.33 46.45
C GLY A 58 23.04 -47.10 45.42
N LEU A 59 21.72 -47.28 45.64
CA LEU A 59 20.83 -47.94 44.68
C LEU A 59 20.82 -47.20 43.33
N VAL A 60 20.75 -45.87 43.40
CA VAL A 60 20.89 -44.94 42.28
C VAL A 60 21.85 -43.83 42.69
N ASN A 61 22.52 -43.26 41.69
CA ASN A 61 23.43 -42.14 41.86
C ASN A 61 22.99 -40.97 40.97
N ARG A 62 23.55 -39.79 41.22
CA ARG A 62 23.18 -38.57 40.50
C ARG A 62 23.36 -38.71 38.98
N ALA A 63 24.48 -39.29 38.54
CA ALA A 63 24.77 -39.54 37.14
C ALA A 63 23.72 -40.42 36.44
N TYR A 64 23.20 -41.46 37.10
CA TYR A 64 22.14 -42.30 36.54
C TYR A 64 20.84 -41.53 36.33
N VAL A 65 20.46 -40.72 37.32
CA VAL A 65 19.23 -39.91 37.27
C VAL A 65 19.34 -38.84 36.19
N GLU A 66 20.52 -38.23 36.04
CA GLU A 66 20.82 -37.26 34.97
C GLU A 66 20.77 -37.92 33.58
N GLU A 67 21.39 -39.08 33.37
CA GLU A 67 21.31 -39.83 32.09
C GLU A 67 19.85 -40.20 31.75
N LEU A 68 19.07 -40.61 32.76
CA LEU A 68 17.66 -40.95 32.57
C LEU A 68 16.82 -39.72 32.22
N TRP A 69 17.12 -38.57 32.84
CA TRP A 69 16.47 -37.30 32.56
C TRP A 69 16.83 -36.77 31.17
N GLU A 70 18.09 -36.83 30.73
CA GLU A 70 18.48 -36.41 29.38
C GLU A 70 17.73 -37.20 28.30
N LEU A 71 17.61 -38.51 28.47
CA LEU A 71 16.83 -39.36 27.57
C LEU A 71 15.33 -39.01 27.58
N ALA A 72 14.79 -38.69 28.76
CA ALA A 72 13.41 -38.25 28.90
C ALA A 72 13.16 -36.91 28.23
N LEU A 73 14.02 -35.92 28.50
CA LEU A 73 13.95 -34.56 27.97
C LEU A 73 13.97 -34.57 26.44
N SER A 74 14.90 -35.33 25.83
CA SER A 74 14.97 -35.50 24.38
C SER A 74 13.64 -36.02 23.79
N LYS A 75 13.01 -37.00 24.46
CA LYS A 75 11.71 -37.56 24.02
C LYS A 75 10.55 -36.59 24.24
N ILE A 76 10.55 -35.85 25.35
CA ILE A 76 9.54 -34.84 25.67
C ILE A 76 9.57 -33.75 24.61
N VAL A 77 10.74 -33.18 24.31
CA VAL A 77 10.91 -32.15 23.28
C VAL A 77 10.45 -32.67 21.91
N ALA A 78 10.83 -33.89 21.53
CA ALA A 78 10.37 -34.49 20.27
C ALA A 78 8.85 -34.67 20.21
N ALA A 79 8.23 -35.11 21.31
CA ALA A 79 6.78 -35.23 21.42
C ALA A 79 6.10 -33.87 21.32
N LEU A 80 6.59 -32.86 22.06
CA LEU A 80 6.03 -31.50 22.04
C LEU A 80 6.15 -30.86 20.66
N ARG A 81 7.30 -30.95 20.00
CA ARG A 81 7.49 -30.42 18.64
C ARG A 81 6.52 -31.05 17.65
N THR A 82 6.30 -32.35 17.74
CA THR A 82 5.34 -33.05 16.86
C THR A 82 3.91 -32.59 17.14
N HIS A 83 3.48 -32.60 18.41
CA HIS A 83 2.08 -32.38 18.76
C HIS A 83 1.68 -30.90 18.74
N SER A 84 2.59 -29.99 19.07
CA SER A 84 2.34 -28.53 18.98
C SER A 84 2.15 -28.07 17.54
N SER A 85 2.80 -28.70 16.56
CA SER A 85 2.69 -28.33 15.14
C SER A 85 1.27 -28.43 14.55
N TYR A 86 0.40 -29.22 15.17
CA TYR A 86 -1.01 -29.37 14.78
C TYR A 86 -1.94 -28.33 15.43
N CYS A 87 -1.42 -27.49 16.31
CA CYS A 87 -2.20 -26.50 17.03
C CYS A 87 -2.36 -25.23 16.18
N ASP A 88 -3.61 -24.91 15.81
CA ASP A 88 -3.98 -23.70 15.07
C ASP A 88 -4.79 -22.69 15.92
N ASP A 89 -5.08 -23.01 17.19
CA ASP A 89 -5.79 -22.11 18.10
C ASP A 89 -4.80 -21.35 19.00
N PRO A 90 -4.73 -20.01 18.91
CA PRO A 90 -3.89 -19.18 19.78
C PRO A 90 -4.08 -19.45 21.28
N ASN A 91 -5.31 -19.70 21.73
CA ASN A 91 -5.60 -19.91 23.15
C ASN A 91 -5.02 -21.24 23.63
N LEU A 92 -5.19 -22.31 22.84
CA LEU A 92 -4.64 -23.62 23.15
C LEU A 92 -3.11 -23.61 23.19
N VAL A 93 -2.46 -22.86 22.27
CA VAL A 93 -1.00 -22.67 22.30
C VAL A 93 -0.56 -21.96 23.59
N LEU A 94 -1.26 -20.90 24.01
CA LEU A 94 -0.96 -20.20 25.26
C LEU A 94 -1.16 -21.09 26.49
N ASP A 95 -2.25 -21.84 26.55
CA ASP A 95 -2.53 -22.74 27.65
C ASP A 95 -1.48 -23.86 27.73
N LEU A 96 -1.07 -24.40 26.58
CA LEU A 96 0.01 -25.37 26.49
C LEU A 96 1.35 -24.77 26.93
N LYS A 97 1.68 -23.55 26.49
CA LYS A 97 2.88 -22.82 26.94
C LYS A 97 2.90 -22.70 28.45
N ASN A 98 1.81 -22.25 29.08
CA ASN A 98 1.74 -22.08 30.53
C ASN A 98 1.88 -23.42 31.27
N LEU A 99 1.35 -24.50 30.69
CA LEU A 99 1.49 -25.83 31.25
C LEU A 99 2.94 -26.36 31.14
N ILE A 100 3.64 -26.07 30.04
CA ILE A 100 5.07 -26.41 29.86
C ILE A 100 5.94 -25.63 30.85
N VAL A 101 5.67 -24.34 31.06
CA VAL A 101 6.37 -23.52 32.07
C VAL A 101 6.21 -24.13 33.46
N LEU A 102 4.97 -24.44 33.87
CA LEU A 102 4.72 -25.07 35.17
C LEU A 102 5.44 -26.43 35.30
N PHE A 103 5.44 -27.22 34.23
CA PHE A 103 6.16 -28.49 34.18
C PHE A 103 7.67 -28.30 34.33
N ALA A 104 8.26 -27.31 33.66
CA ALA A 104 9.67 -26.96 33.75
C ALA A 104 10.04 -26.48 35.16
N ASP A 105 9.30 -25.52 35.72
CA ASP A 105 9.55 -24.96 37.06
C ASP A 105 9.46 -26.03 38.14
N THR A 106 8.49 -26.94 38.03
CA THR A 106 8.32 -28.05 38.97
C THR A 106 9.58 -28.92 38.99
N LEU A 107 10.09 -29.33 37.82
CA LEU A 107 11.28 -30.18 37.73
C LEU A 107 12.56 -29.45 38.07
N GLN A 108 12.66 -28.15 37.76
CA GLN A 108 13.76 -27.30 38.18
C GLN A 108 13.85 -27.21 39.71
N GLY A 109 12.70 -27.19 40.40
CA GLY A 109 12.64 -27.26 41.88
C GLY A 109 13.27 -28.53 42.48
N TYR A 110 13.31 -29.64 41.73
CA TYR A 110 14.02 -30.87 42.09
C TYR A 110 15.47 -30.92 41.56
N GLY A 111 15.95 -29.83 40.96
CA GLY A 111 17.31 -29.69 40.45
C GLY A 111 17.55 -30.40 39.11
N PHE A 112 16.50 -30.67 38.32
CA PHE A 112 16.65 -31.16 36.94
C PHE A 112 16.90 -30.01 35.96
N PRO A 113 17.82 -30.14 34.98
CA PRO A 113 18.04 -29.12 33.97
C PRO A 113 16.88 -29.05 32.97
N VAL A 114 16.32 -27.84 32.77
CA VAL A 114 15.11 -27.62 31.96
C VAL A 114 15.30 -26.65 30.78
N SER A 115 16.54 -26.24 30.47
CA SER A 115 16.82 -25.25 29.42
C SER A 115 16.22 -25.61 28.06
N GLN A 116 16.27 -26.89 27.65
CA GLN A 116 15.70 -27.35 26.38
C GLN A 116 14.16 -27.19 26.31
N LEU A 117 13.46 -27.14 27.45
CA LEU A 117 12.02 -26.85 27.47
C LEU A 117 11.75 -25.38 27.16
N PHE A 118 12.59 -24.48 27.67
CA PHE A 118 12.51 -23.05 27.33
C PHE A 118 12.90 -22.78 25.88
N ASP A 119 13.91 -23.47 25.34
CA ASP A 119 14.22 -23.42 23.91
C ASP A 119 13.02 -23.85 23.05
N MET A 120 12.33 -24.92 23.45
CA MET A 120 11.09 -25.37 22.79
C MET A 120 9.96 -24.33 22.89
N LEU A 121 9.81 -23.63 24.02
CA LEU A 121 8.83 -22.55 24.19
C LEU A 121 9.12 -21.37 23.25
N LEU A 122 10.39 -21.06 23.00
CA LEU A 122 10.80 -20.05 22.03
C LEU A 122 10.55 -20.51 20.58
N GLU A 123 10.71 -21.80 20.26
CA GLU A 123 10.29 -22.36 18.96
C GLU A 123 8.76 -22.26 18.78
N MET A 124 7.97 -22.64 19.79
CA MET A 124 6.50 -22.55 19.76
C MET A 124 6.00 -21.11 19.58
N ARG A 125 6.79 -20.12 20.00
CA ARG A 125 6.47 -18.71 19.80
C ARG A 125 6.38 -18.34 18.34
N GLU A 126 7.30 -18.85 17.51
CA GLU A 126 7.30 -18.54 16.08
C GLU A 126 6.02 -19.07 15.42
N GLN A 127 5.61 -20.29 15.79
CA GLN A 127 4.34 -20.85 15.37
C GLN A 127 3.15 -20.00 15.85
N TYR A 128 3.12 -19.62 17.13
CA TYR A 128 2.10 -18.74 17.69
C TYR A 128 2.00 -17.41 16.91
N GLY A 129 3.14 -16.80 16.61
CA GLY A 129 3.23 -15.59 15.79
C GLY A 129 2.61 -15.76 14.41
N GLU A 130 2.88 -16.87 13.72
CA GLU A 130 2.27 -17.16 12.41
C GLU A 130 0.74 -17.36 12.50
N ILE A 131 0.24 -18.01 13.54
CA ILE A 131 -1.22 -18.16 13.78
C ILE A 131 -1.85 -16.78 14.01
N LEU A 132 -1.23 -15.92 14.83
CA LEU A 132 -1.71 -14.55 15.04
C LEU A 132 -1.70 -13.76 13.74
N LEU A 133 -0.62 -13.81 12.95
CA LEU A 133 -0.55 -13.06 11.68
C LEU A 133 -1.65 -13.49 10.70
N LYS A 134 -1.99 -14.79 10.64
CA LYS A 134 -3.15 -15.28 9.86
C LYS A 134 -4.47 -14.72 10.37
N ARG A 135 -4.71 -14.76 11.69
CA ARG A 135 -5.94 -14.23 12.29
C ARG A 135 -6.09 -12.73 12.05
N TRP A 136 -5.03 -11.95 12.22
CA TRP A 136 -5.07 -10.50 12.00
C TRP A 136 -5.16 -10.14 10.51
N ASN A 137 -4.68 -10.98 9.59
CA ASN A 137 -4.96 -10.80 8.17
C ASN A 137 -6.47 -10.78 7.90
N PHE A 138 -7.19 -11.75 8.46
CA PHE A 138 -8.65 -11.80 8.34
C PHE A 138 -9.32 -10.57 8.97
N THR A 139 -8.91 -10.22 10.19
CA THR A 139 -9.44 -9.04 10.88
C THR A 139 -9.23 -7.75 10.08
N PHE A 140 -8.02 -7.49 9.58
CA PHE A 140 -7.75 -6.29 8.80
C PHE A 140 -8.51 -6.26 7.47
N ARG A 141 -8.65 -7.40 6.79
CA ARG A 141 -9.49 -7.50 5.58
C ARG A 141 -10.96 -7.18 5.90
N GLN A 142 -11.48 -7.72 6.99
CA GLN A 142 -12.85 -7.44 7.41
C GLN A 142 -13.05 -5.95 7.72
N VAL A 143 -12.10 -5.31 8.40
CA VAL A 143 -12.16 -3.86 8.66
C VAL A 143 -12.14 -3.05 7.35
N LEU A 144 -11.29 -3.42 6.39
CA LEU A 144 -11.22 -2.76 5.07
C LEU A 144 -12.49 -2.94 4.23
N ASP A 145 -13.09 -4.13 4.24
CA ASP A 145 -14.29 -4.42 3.47
C ASP A 145 -15.56 -3.79 4.08
N GLN A 146 -15.53 -3.47 5.37
CA GLN A 146 -16.60 -2.77 6.08
C GLN A 146 -16.41 -1.25 6.13
N ASP A 147 -15.25 -0.74 5.72
CA ASP A 147 -14.96 0.69 5.75
C ASP A 147 -15.75 1.43 4.67
N ASN A 148 -16.21 2.64 5.01
CA ASN A 148 -16.97 3.49 4.09
C ASN A 148 -16.09 4.51 3.35
N TYR A 149 -14.78 4.51 3.62
CA TYR A 149 -13.79 5.42 3.02
C TYR A 149 -14.23 6.89 3.04
N SER A 150 -14.82 7.33 4.14
CA SER A 150 -15.26 8.72 4.32
C SER A 150 -14.77 9.32 5.65
N PRO A 151 -14.54 10.64 5.71
CA PRO A 151 -14.24 11.36 6.96
C PRO A 151 -15.34 11.13 8.00
N ILE A 152 -14.96 10.81 9.25
CA ILE A 152 -15.92 10.52 10.32
C ILE A 152 -16.57 11.85 10.80
N PRO A 153 -17.90 12.01 10.67
CA PRO A 153 -18.61 13.15 11.26
C PRO A 153 -18.77 12.95 12.77
N VAL A 154 -18.50 14.01 13.53
CA VAL A 154 -18.58 14.03 14.99
C VAL A 154 -19.46 15.19 15.41
N SER A 155 -20.61 14.89 16.01
CA SER A 155 -21.63 15.88 16.36
C SER A 155 -21.51 16.37 17.79
N THR A 156 -20.84 15.61 18.66
CA THR A 156 -20.72 15.91 20.09
C THR A 156 -19.29 15.74 20.61
N GLU A 157 -19.01 16.39 21.73
CA GLU A 157 -17.75 16.22 22.47
C GLU A 157 -17.56 14.77 22.96
N GLU A 158 -18.66 14.07 23.28
CA GLU A 158 -18.63 12.66 23.72
C GLU A 158 -18.16 11.73 22.59
N GLU A 159 -18.72 11.90 21.38
CA GLU A 159 -18.26 11.19 20.18
C GLU A 159 -16.79 11.50 19.87
N TYR A 160 -16.38 12.78 19.99
CA TYR A 160 -14.98 13.16 19.77
C TYR A 160 -14.03 12.45 20.72
N ARG A 161 -14.36 12.44 22.03
CA ARG A 161 -13.59 11.74 23.06
C ARG A 161 -13.55 10.24 22.84
N HIS A 162 -14.63 9.65 22.33
CA HIS A 162 -14.64 8.23 21.99
C HIS A 162 -13.54 7.90 20.96
N TYR A 163 -13.44 8.67 19.88
CA TYR A 163 -12.40 8.44 18.86
C TYR A 163 -11.00 8.80 19.34
N THR A 164 -10.81 9.91 20.05
CA THR A 164 -9.48 10.31 20.55
C THR A 164 -8.96 9.39 21.66
N SER A 165 -9.84 8.65 22.35
CA SER A 165 -9.43 7.58 23.27
C SER A 165 -8.91 6.33 22.56
N GLN A 166 -9.39 6.07 21.34
CA GLN A 166 -8.98 4.92 20.53
C GLN A 166 -7.74 5.22 19.69
N PHE A 167 -7.67 6.43 19.13
CA PHE A 167 -6.60 6.86 18.25
C PHE A 167 -6.00 8.18 18.73
N PRO A 168 -4.67 8.26 18.92
CA PRO A 168 -4.00 9.47 19.36
C PRO A 168 -3.93 10.51 18.23
N LEU A 169 -5.00 11.29 18.08
CA LEU A 169 -5.07 12.40 17.13
C LEU A 169 -4.43 13.66 17.73
N GLN A 170 -3.46 14.24 17.02
CA GLN A 170 -2.89 15.55 17.34
C GLN A 170 -3.27 16.56 16.27
N ASP A 171 -4.35 17.30 16.49
CA ASP A 171 -4.77 18.39 15.59
C ASP A 171 -5.33 19.59 16.38
N PRO A 172 -4.45 20.56 16.72
CA PRO A 172 -4.83 21.75 17.48
C PRO A 172 -5.81 22.67 16.75
N GLU A 173 -5.88 22.61 15.43
CA GLU A 173 -6.81 23.42 14.64
C GLU A 173 -8.21 22.82 14.69
N LEU A 174 -8.31 21.50 14.54
CA LEU A 174 -9.56 20.75 14.68
C LEU A 174 -10.17 20.89 16.08
N GLU A 175 -9.34 20.86 17.13
CA GLU A 175 -9.79 21.04 18.52
C GLU A 175 -10.51 22.38 18.74
N LYS A 176 -10.07 23.46 18.07
CA LYS A 176 -10.64 24.81 18.24
C LYS A 176 -11.98 25.01 17.52
N LEU A 177 -12.32 24.18 16.54
CA LEU A 177 -13.57 24.32 15.81
C LEU A 177 -14.79 24.10 16.74
N PRO A 178 -15.99 24.62 16.41
CA PRO A 178 -17.23 24.21 17.07
C PRO A 178 -17.74 22.87 16.50
N PHE A 179 -18.62 22.18 17.24
CA PHE A 179 -19.35 21.02 16.71
C PHE A 179 -20.50 21.45 15.79
N PRO A 180 -20.86 20.66 14.76
CA PRO A 180 -20.26 19.38 14.37
C PRO A 180 -18.93 19.52 13.62
N LYS A 181 -18.00 18.60 13.88
CA LYS A 181 -16.67 18.52 13.24
C LYS A 181 -16.55 17.25 12.40
N LYS A 182 -15.49 17.16 11.59
CA LYS A 182 -15.15 15.95 10.84
C LYS A 182 -13.71 15.54 11.12
N LEU A 183 -13.51 14.29 11.53
CA LEU A 183 -12.17 13.72 11.57
C LEU A 183 -11.72 13.45 10.14
N PRO A 184 -10.46 13.73 9.78
CA PRO A 184 -9.98 13.63 8.39
C PRO A 184 -9.91 12.18 7.87
N PHE A 185 -9.80 11.20 8.77
CA PHE A 185 -9.69 9.78 8.46
C PHE A 185 -11.04 9.03 8.57
N SER A 186 -11.10 7.83 7.98
CA SER A 186 -12.24 6.91 8.11
C SER A 186 -12.11 5.98 9.33
N GLU A 187 -13.19 5.23 9.61
CA GLU A 187 -13.28 4.21 10.67
C GLU A 187 -12.15 3.18 10.63
N PHE A 188 -11.57 2.94 9.45
CA PHE A 188 -10.38 2.10 9.28
C PHE A 188 -9.23 2.48 10.22
N VAL A 189 -8.91 3.78 10.39
CA VAL A 189 -7.74 4.22 11.16
C VAL A 189 -7.82 3.85 12.65
N PRO A 190 -8.84 4.27 13.42
CA PRO A 190 -8.94 3.92 14.83
C PRO A 190 -9.07 2.41 15.03
N LYS A 191 -9.83 1.71 14.17
CA LYS A 191 -9.99 0.25 14.26
C LYS A 191 -8.66 -0.48 14.06
N VAL A 192 -7.90 -0.13 13.03
CA VAL A 192 -6.59 -0.75 12.79
C VAL A 192 -5.63 -0.43 13.93
N TYR A 193 -5.58 0.81 14.40
CA TYR A 193 -4.71 1.19 15.51
C TYR A 193 -5.02 0.38 16.79
N CYS A 194 -6.30 0.21 17.14
CA CYS A 194 -6.71 -0.67 18.23
C CYS A 194 -6.26 -2.12 18.00
N GLN A 195 -6.45 -2.67 16.79
CA GLN A 195 -6.03 -4.04 16.48
C GLN A 195 -4.50 -4.23 16.52
N LEU A 196 -3.71 -3.20 16.22
CA LEU A 196 -2.26 -3.21 16.40
C LEU A 196 -1.89 -3.32 17.89
N LYS A 197 -2.57 -2.56 18.77
CA LYS A 197 -2.38 -2.66 20.23
C LYS A 197 -2.78 -4.03 20.77
N GLU A 198 -3.90 -4.59 20.31
CA GLU A 198 -4.34 -5.94 20.70
C GLU A 198 -3.33 -7.02 20.29
N PHE A 199 -2.72 -6.89 19.11
CA PHE A 199 -1.65 -7.79 18.69
C PHE A 199 -0.42 -7.68 19.61
N ILE A 200 -0.02 -6.45 19.93
CA ILE A 200 1.10 -6.18 20.84
C ILE A 200 0.84 -6.83 22.21
N TYR A 201 -0.37 -6.69 22.75
CA TYR A 201 -0.77 -7.37 23.98
C TYR A 201 -0.74 -8.90 23.86
N ALA A 202 -1.17 -9.46 22.73
CA ALA A 202 -1.10 -10.90 22.50
C ALA A 202 0.36 -11.42 22.47
N CYS A 203 1.30 -10.64 21.93
CA CYS A 203 2.73 -10.95 21.97
C CYS A 203 3.29 -10.83 23.39
N LEU A 204 2.90 -9.78 24.14
CA LEU A 204 3.32 -9.60 25.54
C LEU A 204 2.84 -10.77 26.41
N LYS A 205 1.57 -11.16 26.29
CA LYS A 205 0.99 -12.29 27.03
C LYS A 205 1.74 -13.60 26.80
N TYR A 206 2.24 -13.83 25.58
CA TYR A 206 3.07 -15.01 25.31
C TYR A 206 4.43 -14.94 26.03
N SER A 207 5.00 -13.74 26.19
CA SER A 207 6.33 -13.56 26.79
C SER A 207 6.39 -13.73 28.32
N GLU A 208 5.23 -13.70 28.99
CA GLU A 208 5.13 -13.88 30.43
C GLU A 208 5.75 -15.23 30.85
N ASP A 209 6.44 -15.26 31.99
CA ASP A 209 7.01 -16.49 32.59
C ASP A 209 8.03 -17.27 31.72
N LEU A 210 8.59 -16.66 30.67
CA LEU A 210 9.66 -17.27 29.85
C LEU A 210 11.08 -17.00 30.37
N HIS A 211 11.22 -16.40 31.55
CA HIS A 211 12.49 -15.93 32.14
C HIS A 211 13.32 -15.01 31.23
N LEU A 212 12.66 -14.30 30.32
CA LEU A 212 13.27 -13.29 29.46
C LEU A 212 13.46 -11.98 30.23
N SER A 213 14.54 -11.27 29.92
CA SER A 213 14.72 -9.89 30.37
C SER A 213 13.71 -8.96 29.69
N SER A 214 13.38 -7.83 30.33
CA SER A 214 12.50 -6.80 29.75
C SER A 214 12.97 -6.35 28.37
N THR A 215 14.29 -6.28 28.14
CA THR A 215 14.88 -5.93 26.85
C THR A 215 14.66 -6.98 25.77
N GLU A 216 14.69 -8.28 26.12
CA GLU A 216 14.40 -9.36 25.17
C GLU A 216 12.91 -9.39 24.81
N VAL A 217 12.04 -9.14 25.79
CA VAL A 217 10.59 -9.02 25.57
C VAL A 217 10.27 -7.85 24.65
N ASP A 218 10.85 -6.68 24.89
CA ASP A 218 10.69 -5.50 24.04
C ASP A 218 11.11 -5.77 22.59
N ASP A 219 12.34 -6.26 22.38
CA ASP A 219 12.86 -6.54 21.03
C ASP A 219 12.01 -7.58 20.30
N MET A 220 11.53 -8.60 21.02
CA MET A 220 10.63 -9.62 20.48
C MET A 220 9.28 -9.04 20.04
N ILE A 221 8.65 -8.19 20.86
CA ILE A 221 7.36 -7.55 20.55
C ILE A 221 7.54 -6.64 19.32
N ARG A 222 8.63 -5.86 19.25
CA ARG A 222 8.90 -4.98 18.11
C ARG A 222 9.11 -5.75 16.82
N LYS A 223 9.89 -6.84 16.85
CA LYS A 223 10.06 -7.74 15.69
C LYS A 223 8.74 -8.33 15.21
N SER A 224 7.90 -8.81 16.13
CA SER A 224 6.59 -9.38 15.80
C SER A 224 5.65 -8.32 15.22
N THR A 225 5.64 -7.12 15.80
CA THR A 225 4.85 -5.98 15.32
C THR A 225 5.31 -5.53 13.94
N ASN A 226 6.62 -5.56 13.67
CA ASN A 226 7.17 -5.28 12.36
C ASN A 226 6.72 -6.29 11.30
N LEU A 227 6.64 -7.58 11.63
CA LEU A 227 6.06 -8.58 10.72
C LEU A 227 4.58 -8.31 10.46
N LEU A 228 3.81 -7.94 11.48
CA LEU A 228 2.40 -7.57 11.29
C LEU A 228 2.24 -6.38 10.34
N LEU A 229 3.03 -5.32 10.52
CA LEU A 229 2.98 -4.11 9.69
C LEU A 229 3.43 -4.42 8.26
N THR A 230 4.67 -4.88 8.10
CA THR A 230 5.34 -4.99 6.79
C THR A 230 4.80 -6.12 5.92
N ARG A 231 4.34 -7.23 6.53
CA ARG A 231 3.83 -8.39 5.80
C ARG A 231 2.30 -8.39 5.75
N THR A 232 1.65 -8.33 6.90
CA THR A 232 0.21 -8.60 6.99
C THR A 232 -0.62 -7.38 6.62
N LEU A 233 -0.39 -6.24 7.27
CA LEU A 233 -1.14 -5.01 7.01
C LEU A 233 -0.81 -4.44 5.63
N SER A 234 0.47 -4.46 5.23
CA SER A 234 0.90 -4.09 3.87
C SER A 234 0.13 -4.84 2.78
N ASN A 235 0.02 -6.18 2.91
CA ASN A 235 -0.74 -6.99 1.96
C ASN A 235 -2.24 -6.65 1.96
N CYS A 236 -2.81 -6.30 3.11
CA CYS A 236 -4.22 -5.88 3.20
C CYS A 236 -4.44 -4.51 2.54
N LEU A 237 -3.54 -3.55 2.72
CA LEU A 237 -3.58 -2.26 2.04
C LEU A 237 -3.44 -2.41 0.53
N GLN A 238 -2.50 -3.24 0.07
CA GLN A 238 -2.37 -3.54 -1.37
C GLN A 238 -3.64 -4.19 -1.94
N TYR A 239 -4.29 -5.06 -1.18
CA TYR A 239 -5.58 -5.64 -1.57
C TYR A 239 -6.66 -4.55 -1.76
N ALA A 240 -6.76 -3.59 -0.83
CA ALA A 240 -7.71 -2.49 -0.93
C ALA A 240 -7.42 -1.56 -2.12
N ILE A 241 -6.15 -1.21 -2.33
CA ILE A 241 -5.71 -0.32 -3.42
C ILE A 241 -5.93 -0.95 -4.79
N LYS A 242 -5.66 -2.25 -4.94
CA LYS A 242 -5.78 -2.97 -6.22
C LYS A 242 -7.14 -3.62 -6.44
N LYS A 243 -8.14 -3.30 -5.62
CA LYS A 243 -9.50 -3.85 -5.75
C LYS A 243 -10.10 -3.39 -7.08
N LYS A 244 -10.73 -4.30 -7.82
CA LYS A 244 -11.41 -3.96 -9.07
C LYS A 244 -12.50 -2.92 -8.78
N ASN A 245 -12.48 -1.80 -9.51
CA ASN A 245 -13.40 -0.68 -9.39
C ASN A 245 -13.25 0.18 -8.11
N VAL A 246 -12.06 0.26 -7.53
CA VAL A 246 -11.77 1.23 -6.46
C VAL A 246 -12.03 2.66 -6.96
N GLY A 247 -12.79 3.44 -6.19
CA GLY A 247 -13.12 4.82 -6.53
C GLY A 247 -11.95 5.78 -6.29
N LEU A 248 -11.88 6.89 -7.05
CA LEU A 248 -10.88 7.94 -6.81
C LEU A 248 -10.98 8.52 -5.39
N ALA A 249 -12.20 8.72 -4.88
CA ALA A 249 -12.42 9.19 -3.51
C ALA A 249 -11.94 8.17 -2.46
N GLU A 250 -12.11 6.87 -2.72
CA GLU A 250 -11.63 5.80 -1.82
C GLU A 250 -10.09 5.79 -1.77
N LEU A 251 -9.43 5.89 -2.92
CA LEU A 251 -7.96 5.99 -2.98
C LEU A 251 -7.43 7.23 -2.26
N VAL A 252 -8.10 8.37 -2.41
CA VAL A 252 -7.77 9.59 -1.66
C VAL A 252 -7.89 9.35 -0.16
N GLN A 253 -8.96 8.71 0.28
CA GLN A 253 -9.15 8.41 1.69
C GLN A 253 -8.10 7.41 2.21
N VAL A 254 -7.68 6.42 1.41
CA VAL A 254 -6.57 5.52 1.77
C VAL A 254 -5.26 6.28 1.98
N ILE A 255 -4.97 7.30 1.16
CA ILE A 255 -3.78 8.15 1.35
C ILE A 255 -3.86 8.93 2.68
N ILE A 256 -5.02 9.49 3.00
CA ILE A 256 -5.23 10.21 4.26
C ILE A 256 -5.09 9.26 5.45
N ASN A 257 -5.76 8.11 5.39
CA ASN A 257 -5.73 7.09 6.44
C ASN A 257 -4.31 6.59 6.71
N THR A 258 -3.55 6.27 5.66
CA THR A 258 -2.16 5.82 5.79
C THR A 258 -1.23 6.91 6.32
N THR A 259 -1.51 8.19 6.04
CA THR A 259 -0.76 9.31 6.60
C THR A 259 -0.98 9.45 8.11
N HIS A 260 -2.21 9.30 8.59
CA HIS A 260 -2.47 9.31 10.04
C HIS A 260 -1.91 8.07 10.75
N LEU A 261 -2.01 6.89 10.13
CA LEU A 261 -1.38 5.68 10.68
C LEU A 261 0.15 5.78 10.72
N GLU A 262 0.77 6.38 9.70
CA GLU A 262 2.21 6.70 9.67
C GLU A 262 2.59 7.58 10.86
N GLN A 263 1.86 8.68 11.08
CA GLN A 263 2.09 9.57 12.22
C GLN A 263 1.91 8.83 13.55
N SER A 264 0.97 7.89 13.64
CA SER A 264 0.72 7.17 14.90
C SER A 264 1.80 6.16 15.31
N CYS A 265 2.78 5.87 14.44
CA CYS A 265 3.80 4.84 14.71
C CYS A 265 4.65 5.15 15.95
N HIS A 266 4.99 6.41 16.19
CA HIS A 266 5.74 6.80 17.41
C HIS A 266 4.97 6.49 18.70
N PHE A 267 3.65 6.69 18.73
CA PHE A 267 2.83 6.30 19.88
C PHE A 267 2.79 4.78 20.09
N LEU A 268 2.89 3.98 19.02
CA LEU A 268 3.04 2.53 19.15
C LEU A 268 4.41 2.17 19.75
N GLU A 269 5.47 2.88 19.36
CA GLU A 269 6.80 2.69 19.95
C GLU A 269 6.82 3.04 21.45
N GLU A 270 6.22 4.17 21.82
CA GLU A 270 6.04 4.59 23.22
C GLU A 270 5.17 3.60 23.99
N PHE A 271 4.09 3.12 23.37
CA PHE A 271 3.21 2.13 23.97
C PHE A 271 3.95 0.83 24.29
N ILE A 272 4.78 0.32 23.36
CA ILE A 272 5.62 -0.86 23.59
C ILE A 272 6.61 -0.58 24.73
N SER A 273 7.32 0.55 24.70
CA SER A 273 8.25 0.95 25.77
C SER A 273 7.60 1.02 27.15
N ASN A 274 6.37 1.55 27.22
CA ASN A 274 5.62 1.69 28.47
C ASN A 274 5.18 0.33 29.04
N ILE A 275 4.71 -0.59 28.20
CA ILE A 275 4.26 -1.92 28.69
C ILE A 275 5.43 -2.84 29.02
N THR A 276 6.61 -2.64 28.43
CA THR A 276 7.82 -3.44 28.71
C THR A 276 8.72 -2.83 29.78
N ASN A 277 8.47 -1.58 30.19
CA ASN A 277 9.33 -0.76 31.05
C ASN A 277 10.75 -0.57 30.49
N VAL A 278 10.89 -0.53 29.16
CA VAL A 278 12.18 -0.31 28.48
C VAL A 278 12.22 1.10 27.88
N PRO A 279 13.21 1.94 28.22
CA PRO A 279 13.31 3.31 27.70
C PRO A 279 13.44 3.34 26.16
N PRO A 280 12.79 4.30 25.48
CA PRO A 280 12.83 4.42 24.02
C PRO A 280 14.23 4.76 23.46
N ASP A 281 15.09 5.43 24.24
CA ASP A 281 16.43 5.87 23.83
C ASP A 281 17.53 4.80 24.00
N THR A 282 17.15 3.54 24.17
CA THR A 282 18.13 2.46 24.26
C THR A 282 18.81 2.28 22.90
N VAL A 283 20.13 2.47 22.83
CA VAL A 283 20.95 2.61 21.59
C VAL A 283 20.82 1.41 20.60
N ASN A 284 20.24 0.29 21.03
CA ASN A 284 20.03 -0.93 20.22
C ASN A 284 18.55 -1.35 20.09
N ALA A 285 17.58 -0.50 20.42
CA ALA A 285 16.16 -0.85 20.29
C ALA A 285 15.74 -0.92 18.82
N THR A 286 15.15 -2.06 18.41
CA THR A 286 14.59 -2.25 17.06
C THR A 286 13.46 -1.26 16.82
N LYS A 287 13.58 -0.35 15.84
CA LYS A 287 12.49 0.59 15.52
C LYS A 287 11.36 -0.08 14.75
N LEU A 288 10.16 0.53 14.79
CA LEU A 288 9.05 0.07 13.98
C LEU A 288 9.21 0.52 12.52
N TYR A 289 9.02 -0.41 11.58
CA TYR A 289 9.00 -0.19 10.14
C TYR A 289 7.61 0.21 9.62
N GLY A 290 6.75 0.72 10.50
CA GLY A 290 5.43 1.23 10.12
C GLY A 290 5.54 2.39 9.12
N THR A 291 6.48 3.30 9.35
CA THR A 291 6.70 4.48 8.50
C THR A 291 7.00 4.12 7.05
N SER A 292 7.88 3.15 6.79
CA SER A 292 8.16 2.70 5.42
C SER A 292 6.96 1.98 4.81
N THR A 293 6.29 1.12 5.58
CA THR A 293 5.10 0.38 5.12
C THR A 293 3.99 1.31 4.65
N PHE A 294 3.66 2.33 5.43
CA PHE A 294 2.60 3.28 5.08
C PHE A 294 3.02 4.23 3.95
N LYS A 295 4.31 4.58 3.86
CA LYS A 295 4.85 5.30 2.69
C LYS A 295 4.68 4.49 1.41
N ASP A 296 5.00 3.20 1.41
CA ASP A 296 4.89 2.34 0.22
C ASP A 296 3.43 2.18 -0.20
N ALA A 297 2.52 1.98 0.77
CA ALA A 297 1.08 1.94 0.51
C ALA A 297 0.55 3.26 -0.08
N ARG A 298 1.02 4.40 0.44
CA ARG A 298 0.66 5.73 -0.09
C ARG A 298 1.13 5.89 -1.53
N HIS A 299 2.39 5.59 -1.86
CA HIS A 299 2.87 5.66 -3.25
C HIS A 299 2.08 4.74 -4.19
N ALA A 300 1.70 3.55 -3.74
CA ALA A 300 0.87 2.64 -4.52
C ALA A 300 -0.53 3.24 -4.79
N ALA A 301 -1.15 3.86 -3.78
CA ALA A 301 -2.44 4.54 -3.94
C ALA A 301 -2.34 5.76 -4.86
N GLU A 302 -1.26 6.55 -4.76
CA GLU A 302 -1.00 7.69 -5.66
C GLU A 302 -0.88 7.26 -7.13
N ALA A 303 -0.13 6.18 -7.40
CA ALA A 303 0.01 5.64 -8.75
C ALA A 303 -1.35 5.16 -9.33
N GLU A 304 -2.18 4.55 -8.48
CA GLU A 304 -3.51 4.11 -8.87
C GLU A 304 -4.46 5.30 -9.13
N ILE A 305 -4.33 6.40 -8.39
CA ILE A 305 -5.06 7.66 -8.67
C ILE A 305 -4.74 8.16 -10.07
N TYR A 306 -3.46 8.22 -10.45
CA TYR A 306 -3.07 8.71 -11.78
C TYR A 306 -3.61 7.81 -12.89
N THR A 307 -3.52 6.49 -12.70
CA THR A 307 -4.03 5.50 -13.65
C THR A 307 -5.54 5.61 -13.83
N ASN A 308 -6.30 5.63 -12.72
CA ASN A 308 -7.77 5.71 -12.76
C ASN A 308 -8.26 7.07 -13.27
N LEU A 309 -7.57 8.16 -12.94
CA LEU A 309 -7.89 9.49 -13.46
C LEU A 309 -7.71 9.54 -14.98
N ASN A 310 -6.57 9.07 -15.50
CA ASN A 310 -6.32 9.04 -16.94
C ASN A 310 -7.29 8.09 -17.66
N ALA A 311 -7.58 6.92 -17.10
CA ALA A 311 -8.58 6.00 -17.67
C ALA A 311 -9.99 6.61 -17.71
N LYS A 312 -10.35 7.46 -16.73
CA LYS A 312 -11.61 8.21 -16.75
C LYS A 312 -11.59 9.32 -17.79
N ILE A 313 -10.48 10.04 -17.95
CA ILE A 313 -10.29 11.02 -19.02
C ILE A 313 -10.47 10.36 -20.38
N ASP A 314 -9.89 9.17 -20.59
CA ASP A 314 -10.02 8.41 -21.84
C ASP A 314 -11.48 8.04 -22.15
N GLN A 315 -12.28 7.70 -21.14
CA GLN A 315 -13.71 7.43 -21.33
C GLN A 315 -14.48 8.64 -21.86
N PHE A 316 -14.15 9.86 -21.40
CA PHE A 316 -14.74 11.08 -21.95
C PHE A 316 -14.22 11.38 -23.35
N LEU A 317 -12.92 11.21 -23.60
CA LEU A 317 -12.31 11.47 -24.91
C LEU A 317 -12.81 10.52 -25.99
N GLN A 318 -13.22 9.30 -25.64
CA GLN A 318 -13.88 8.37 -26.58
C GLN A 318 -15.22 8.88 -27.11
N LEU A 319 -15.85 9.85 -26.44
CA LEU A 319 -17.09 10.51 -26.90
C LEU A 319 -16.82 11.63 -27.91
N ALA A 320 -15.56 11.93 -28.22
CA ALA A 320 -15.21 12.97 -29.16
C ALA A 320 -15.68 12.61 -30.58
N ASP A 321 -16.66 13.36 -31.08
CA ASP A 321 -17.22 13.22 -32.43
C ASP A 321 -16.99 14.50 -33.23
N TYR A 322 -15.76 14.68 -33.72
CA TYR A 322 -15.40 15.84 -34.53
C TYR A 322 -15.88 15.65 -35.99
N ASP A 323 -16.64 16.62 -36.50
CA ASP A 323 -16.82 16.76 -37.94
C ASP A 323 -15.54 17.33 -38.58
N TRP A 324 -14.65 16.42 -38.98
CA TRP A 324 -13.38 16.77 -39.60
C TRP A 324 -13.51 17.56 -40.90
N MET A 325 -14.69 17.60 -41.52
CA MET A 325 -14.98 18.31 -42.76
C MET A 325 -15.83 19.58 -42.55
N ALA A 326 -16.02 20.00 -41.30
CA ALA A 326 -16.80 21.16 -40.93
C ALA A 326 -16.41 22.44 -41.69
N ALA A 327 -17.43 23.20 -42.09
CA ALA A 327 -17.22 24.49 -42.73
C ALA A 327 -16.59 25.50 -41.74
N PRO A 328 -15.85 26.51 -42.23
CA PRO A 328 -15.34 27.57 -41.38
C PRO A 328 -16.51 28.31 -40.68
N PRO A 329 -16.37 28.66 -39.39
CA PRO A 329 -17.44 29.36 -38.66
C PRO A 329 -17.74 30.71 -39.32
N ALA A 330 -19.02 30.99 -39.60
CA ALA A 330 -19.49 32.17 -40.32
C ALA A 330 -19.53 33.47 -39.47
N GLY A 331 -18.59 33.63 -38.52
CA GLY A 331 -18.45 34.85 -37.71
C GLY A 331 -18.91 34.76 -36.24
N GLY A 332 -19.23 33.57 -35.73
CA GLY A 332 -19.48 33.32 -34.30
C GLY A 332 -18.27 32.73 -33.56
N SER A 333 -18.19 32.96 -32.25
CA SER A 333 -17.29 32.17 -31.39
C SER A 333 -17.81 30.73 -31.32
N LEU A 334 -16.97 29.76 -31.67
CA LEU A 334 -17.27 28.35 -31.42
C LEU A 334 -17.30 28.10 -29.92
N SER A 335 -18.30 27.35 -29.45
CA SER A 335 -18.30 26.80 -28.10
C SER A 335 -17.43 25.56 -28.05
N ALA A 336 -16.91 25.24 -26.86
CA ALA A 336 -16.26 23.95 -26.63
C ALA A 336 -17.27 22.81 -26.85
N SER A 337 -16.75 21.64 -27.23
CA SER A 337 -17.49 20.42 -27.45
C SER A 337 -18.08 19.89 -26.13
N ASP A 338 -19.31 19.38 -26.17
CA ASP A 338 -20.06 18.98 -24.96
C ASP A 338 -19.29 17.95 -24.10
N TYR A 339 -18.68 16.93 -24.73
CA TYR A 339 -17.89 15.92 -24.02
C TYR A 339 -16.75 16.53 -23.19
N LEU A 340 -16.17 17.64 -23.67
CA LEU A 340 -15.05 18.30 -23.02
C LEU A 340 -15.53 19.17 -21.86
N ILE A 341 -16.68 19.82 -22.01
CA ILE A 341 -17.34 20.56 -20.92
C ILE A 341 -17.64 19.59 -19.76
N ASP A 342 -18.20 18.42 -20.07
CA ASP A 342 -18.48 17.37 -19.10
C ASP A 342 -17.20 16.83 -18.45
N LEU A 343 -16.14 16.62 -19.24
CA LEU A 343 -14.82 16.23 -18.72
C LEU A 343 -14.26 17.28 -17.75
N ILE A 344 -14.33 18.56 -18.09
CA ILE A 344 -13.84 19.65 -17.23
C ILE A 344 -14.68 19.75 -15.96
N ALA A 345 -16.01 19.57 -16.04
CA ALA A 345 -16.88 19.51 -14.87
C ALA A 345 -16.51 18.34 -13.95
N PHE A 346 -16.26 17.16 -14.52
CA PHE A 346 -15.75 15.99 -13.80
C PHE A 346 -14.41 16.28 -13.10
N LEU A 347 -13.44 16.89 -13.81
CA LEU A 347 -12.14 17.23 -13.24
C LEU A 347 -12.26 18.25 -12.10
N LYS A 348 -13.09 19.29 -12.25
CA LYS A 348 -13.38 20.25 -11.18
C LYS A 348 -13.96 19.57 -9.94
N SER A 349 -14.94 18.69 -10.13
CA SER A 349 -15.52 17.91 -9.03
C SER A 349 -14.48 16.99 -8.38
N THR A 350 -13.65 16.32 -9.16
CA THR A 350 -12.62 15.39 -8.66
C THR A 350 -11.54 16.13 -7.86
N PHE A 351 -11.01 17.23 -8.39
CA PHE A 351 -9.96 18.00 -7.70
C PHE A 351 -10.47 18.72 -6.44
N SER A 352 -11.77 19.00 -6.33
CA SER A 352 -12.36 19.48 -5.07
C SER A 352 -12.28 18.45 -3.93
N VAL A 353 -12.26 17.15 -4.25
CA VAL A 353 -12.04 16.08 -3.25
C VAL A 353 -10.55 15.95 -2.91
N PHE A 354 -9.67 16.29 -3.85
CA PHE A 354 -8.21 16.21 -3.68
C PHE A 354 -7.65 17.34 -2.80
N THR A 355 -8.45 18.31 -2.35
CA THR A 355 -8.00 19.33 -1.38
C THR A 355 -7.49 18.73 -0.08
N ASN A 356 -7.93 17.52 0.25
CA ASN A 356 -7.51 16.78 1.44
C ASN A 356 -6.24 15.93 1.21
N LEU A 357 -5.71 15.88 -0.02
CA LEU A 357 -4.45 15.23 -0.32
C LEU A 357 -3.26 16.13 0.03
N PRO A 358 -2.06 15.55 0.25
CA PRO A 358 -0.83 16.33 0.26
C PRO A 358 -0.69 17.14 -1.04
N GLY A 359 -0.39 18.45 -0.92
CA GLY A 359 -0.44 19.37 -2.06
C GLY A 359 0.37 18.92 -3.29
N LYS A 360 1.52 18.27 -3.08
CA LYS A 360 2.34 17.71 -4.18
C LYS A 360 1.62 16.61 -4.97
N VAL A 361 0.85 15.76 -4.30
CA VAL A 361 0.11 14.66 -4.96
C VAL A 361 -1.01 15.21 -5.82
N ALA A 362 -1.80 16.14 -5.27
CA ALA A 362 -2.87 16.80 -6.01
C ALA A 362 -2.33 17.58 -7.22
N GLN A 363 -1.19 18.27 -7.08
CA GLN A 363 -0.52 18.97 -8.18
C GLN A 363 -0.05 18.00 -9.26
N THR A 364 0.60 16.90 -8.89
CA THR A 364 1.05 15.88 -9.85
C THR A 364 -0.13 15.24 -10.58
N ALA A 365 -1.23 14.93 -9.89
CA ALA A 365 -2.45 14.41 -10.51
C ALA A 365 -3.03 15.40 -11.52
N CYS A 366 -3.11 16.68 -11.15
CA CYS A 366 -3.61 17.73 -12.03
C CYS A 366 -2.72 17.95 -13.26
N MET A 367 -1.40 17.99 -13.07
CA MET A 367 -0.45 18.12 -14.16
C MET A 367 -0.51 16.91 -15.10
N SER A 368 -0.58 15.70 -14.54
CA SER A 368 -0.76 14.45 -15.30
C SER A 368 -2.03 14.49 -16.13
N ALA A 369 -3.17 14.88 -15.55
CA ALA A 369 -4.44 14.98 -16.24
C ALA A 369 -4.39 15.99 -17.40
N CYS A 370 -3.89 17.21 -17.16
CA CYS A 370 -3.78 18.23 -18.20
C CYS A 370 -2.84 17.80 -19.34
N LYS A 371 -1.71 17.17 -19.00
CA LYS A 371 -0.78 16.63 -20.00
C LYS A 371 -1.43 15.51 -20.80
N HIS A 372 -2.14 14.59 -20.14
CA HIS A 372 -2.84 13.49 -20.78
C HIS A 372 -3.88 14.01 -21.78
N ILE A 373 -4.73 14.97 -21.37
CA ILE A 373 -5.69 15.63 -22.27
C ILE A 373 -4.99 16.25 -23.49
N SER A 374 -3.93 17.04 -23.26
CA SER A 374 -3.16 17.68 -24.32
C SER A 374 -2.60 16.67 -25.33
N THR A 375 -1.99 15.59 -24.83
CA THR A 375 -1.45 14.51 -25.66
C THR A 375 -2.56 13.78 -26.43
N SER A 376 -3.67 13.43 -25.79
CA SER A 376 -4.77 12.74 -26.47
C SER A 376 -5.46 13.60 -27.53
N LEU A 377 -5.63 14.92 -27.30
CA LEU A 377 -6.15 15.84 -28.31
C LEU A 377 -5.19 15.96 -29.51
N MET A 378 -3.87 15.95 -29.27
CA MET A 378 -2.87 15.89 -30.34
C MET A 378 -2.95 14.57 -31.11
N GLU A 379 -3.13 13.44 -30.43
CA GLU A 379 -3.28 12.13 -31.05
C GLU A 379 -4.57 12.01 -31.89
N LEU A 380 -5.68 12.57 -31.42
CA LEU A 380 -6.93 12.67 -32.19
C LEU A 380 -6.71 13.44 -33.50
N LEU A 381 -5.99 14.56 -33.44
CA LEU A 381 -5.66 15.37 -34.61
C LEU A 381 -4.76 14.64 -35.63
N LEU A 382 -3.86 13.79 -35.14
CA LEU A 382 -2.89 13.07 -35.97
C LEU A 382 -3.34 11.65 -36.36
N ASN A 383 -4.49 11.20 -35.86
CA ASN A 383 -4.98 9.83 -36.04
C ASN A 383 -4.95 9.40 -37.51
N PRO A 384 -4.31 8.27 -37.87
CA PRO A 384 -4.23 7.77 -39.25
C PRO A 384 -5.57 7.59 -39.95
N GLU A 385 -6.63 7.26 -39.20
CA GLU A 385 -7.99 7.10 -39.73
C GLU A 385 -8.58 8.43 -40.23
N VAL A 386 -8.16 9.55 -39.63
CA VAL A 386 -8.56 10.90 -40.04
C VAL A 386 -7.73 11.31 -41.25
N ARG A 387 -8.23 11.04 -42.46
CA ARG A 387 -7.49 11.35 -43.70
C ARG A 387 -7.53 12.82 -44.07
N GLN A 388 -8.59 13.54 -43.70
CA GLN A 388 -8.85 14.90 -44.14
C GLN A 388 -9.28 15.76 -42.97
N ILE A 389 -8.72 16.96 -42.89
CA ILE A 389 -9.03 17.93 -41.84
C ILE A 389 -9.32 19.28 -42.50
N SER A 390 -10.47 19.84 -42.19
CA SER A 390 -10.88 21.18 -42.59
C SER A 390 -10.37 22.22 -41.60
N ILE A 391 -10.30 23.48 -42.04
CA ILE A 391 -9.98 24.59 -41.14
C ILE A 391 -11.10 24.79 -40.08
N GLY A 392 -12.35 24.45 -40.41
CA GLY A 392 -13.47 24.50 -39.46
C GLY A 392 -13.28 23.53 -38.30
N ALA A 393 -12.94 22.28 -38.60
CA ALA A 393 -12.61 21.27 -37.59
C ALA A 393 -11.42 21.69 -36.70
N LEU A 394 -10.39 22.29 -37.30
CA LEU A 394 -9.24 22.80 -36.56
C LEU A 394 -9.62 23.95 -35.63
N HIS A 395 -10.54 24.82 -36.05
CA HIS A 395 -11.08 25.88 -35.19
C HIS A 395 -11.92 25.32 -34.03
N GLN A 396 -12.66 24.21 -34.22
CA GLN A 396 -13.38 23.55 -33.14
C GLN A 396 -12.41 22.98 -32.09
N LEU A 397 -11.39 22.24 -32.53
CA LEU A 397 -10.33 21.74 -31.64
C LEU A 397 -9.60 22.91 -30.93
N ASN A 398 -9.43 24.04 -31.59
CA ASN A 398 -8.85 25.24 -30.96
C ASN A 398 -9.76 25.85 -29.88
N ALA A 399 -11.08 25.80 -30.04
CA ALA A 399 -12.03 26.21 -29.00
C ALA A 399 -11.92 25.27 -27.78
N ASP A 400 -11.80 23.97 -28.03
CA ASP A 400 -11.62 22.95 -27.01
C ASP A 400 -10.32 23.13 -26.21
N VAL A 401 -9.19 23.36 -26.88
CA VAL A 401 -7.92 23.63 -26.19
C VAL A 401 -7.96 24.95 -25.41
N LYS A 402 -8.68 25.98 -25.88
CA LYS A 402 -8.87 27.23 -25.12
C LYS A 402 -9.64 26.98 -23.82
N GLU A 403 -10.64 26.11 -23.84
CA GLU A 403 -11.39 25.77 -22.63
C GLU A 403 -10.52 24.98 -21.63
N CYS A 404 -9.69 24.04 -22.11
CA CYS A 404 -8.67 23.37 -21.30
C CYS A 404 -7.68 24.35 -20.65
N GLU A 405 -7.23 25.37 -21.39
CA GLU A 405 -6.34 26.41 -20.86
C GLU A 405 -7.05 27.34 -19.87
N SER A 406 -8.34 27.62 -20.10
CA SER A 406 -9.18 28.36 -19.15
C SER A 406 -9.26 27.60 -17.82
N PHE A 407 -9.52 26.29 -17.89
CA PHE A 407 -9.47 25.40 -16.73
C PHE A 407 -8.11 25.42 -16.03
N ALA A 408 -7.00 25.30 -16.77
CA ALA A 408 -5.66 25.34 -16.18
C ALA A 408 -5.33 26.69 -15.51
N ARG A 409 -5.76 27.81 -16.11
CA ARG A 409 -5.55 29.17 -15.56
C ARG A 409 -6.39 29.43 -14.31
N ALA A 410 -7.55 28.76 -14.19
CA ALA A 410 -8.39 28.87 -13.00
C ALA A 410 -7.74 28.27 -11.73
N GLY A 411 -6.64 27.52 -11.86
CA GLY A 411 -5.92 26.95 -10.74
C GLY A 411 -6.76 25.90 -10.00
N PRO A 412 -7.07 24.75 -10.62
CA PRO A 412 -7.97 23.74 -10.05
C PRO A 412 -7.44 23.09 -8.76
N VAL A 413 -6.13 23.20 -8.52
CA VAL A 413 -5.46 22.74 -7.29
C VAL A 413 -4.53 23.85 -6.80
N ALA A 414 -4.46 24.04 -5.48
CA ALA A 414 -3.59 25.04 -4.86
C ALA A 414 -2.09 24.72 -5.01
N GLY A 415 -1.27 25.78 -5.05
CA GLY A 415 0.19 25.69 -4.98
C GLY A 415 0.94 25.57 -6.31
N PHE A 416 0.26 25.68 -7.46
CA PHE A 416 0.94 25.97 -8.73
C PHE A 416 1.51 27.40 -8.72
N GLN A 417 2.70 27.58 -9.29
CA GLN A 417 3.31 28.90 -9.48
C GLN A 417 2.98 29.44 -10.87
N GLY A 418 2.29 30.58 -10.92
CA GLY A 418 1.94 31.27 -12.18
C GLY A 418 1.30 30.34 -13.23
N ASP A 419 1.79 30.42 -14.47
CA ASP A 419 1.26 29.70 -15.62
C ASP A 419 1.82 28.27 -15.79
N THR A 420 2.38 27.66 -14.73
CA THR A 420 3.02 26.33 -14.82
C THR A 420 2.10 25.27 -15.40
N LEU A 421 0.81 25.27 -15.06
CA LEU A 421 -0.15 24.28 -15.58
C LEU A 421 -0.45 24.48 -17.08
N LEU A 422 -0.34 25.71 -17.60
CA LEU A 422 -0.48 26.01 -19.03
C LEU A 422 0.66 25.40 -19.86
N LEU A 423 1.79 25.07 -19.24
CA LEU A 423 2.90 24.39 -19.92
C LEU A 423 2.47 23.01 -20.46
N ALA A 424 1.49 22.36 -19.85
CA ALA A 424 0.95 21.08 -20.33
C ALA A 424 0.32 21.18 -21.74
N PHE A 425 -0.20 22.35 -22.10
CA PHE A 425 -0.87 22.60 -23.38
C PHE A 425 0.02 23.32 -24.40
N SER A 426 1.23 23.73 -24.03
CA SER A 426 2.06 24.62 -24.85
C SER A 426 2.42 24.05 -26.23
N ASP A 427 2.67 22.73 -26.33
CA ASP A 427 3.02 22.08 -27.59
C ASP A 427 1.82 22.11 -28.57
N LEU A 428 0.64 21.74 -28.07
CA LEU A 428 -0.61 21.76 -28.85
C LEU A 428 -1.05 23.19 -29.19
N ARG A 429 -0.96 24.13 -28.24
CA ARG A 429 -1.26 25.55 -28.44
C ARG A 429 -0.42 26.15 -29.55
N GLN A 430 0.91 25.98 -29.51
CA GLN A 430 1.78 26.53 -30.55
C GLN A 430 1.51 25.92 -31.91
N LEU A 431 1.21 24.62 -31.98
CA LEU A 431 0.81 23.96 -33.23
C LEU A 431 -0.49 24.57 -33.78
N LEU A 432 -1.53 24.70 -32.95
CA LEU A 432 -2.80 25.28 -33.38
C LEU A 432 -2.67 26.74 -33.78
N ASP A 433 -1.88 27.54 -33.06
CA ASP A 433 -1.63 28.95 -33.40
C ASP A 433 -0.94 29.08 -34.76
N LEU A 434 0.05 28.24 -35.06
CA LEU A 434 0.74 28.24 -36.36
C LEU A 434 -0.25 28.00 -37.51
N PHE A 435 -1.15 27.04 -37.35
CA PHE A 435 -2.11 26.67 -38.40
C PHE A 435 -3.33 27.59 -38.49
N THR A 436 -3.79 28.14 -37.37
CA THR A 436 -4.94 29.07 -37.34
C THR A 436 -4.56 30.49 -37.73
N GLN A 437 -3.37 30.97 -37.36
CA GLN A 437 -2.83 32.27 -37.78
C GLN A 437 -2.12 32.21 -39.14
N TRP A 438 -1.84 31.01 -39.64
CA TRP A 438 -1.13 30.76 -40.91
C TRP A 438 0.27 31.41 -40.97
N ASP A 439 0.99 31.39 -39.86
CA ASP A 439 2.24 32.14 -39.62
C ASP A 439 3.51 31.35 -40.04
N TRP A 440 3.42 30.64 -41.18
CA TRP A 440 4.47 29.74 -41.66
C TRP A 440 5.78 30.44 -42.04
N SER A 441 5.71 31.69 -42.49
CA SER A 441 6.90 32.49 -42.79
C SER A 441 7.76 32.70 -41.55
N THR A 442 7.13 33.04 -40.43
CA THR A 442 7.83 33.26 -39.14
C THR A 442 8.39 31.95 -38.62
N TYR A 443 7.59 30.87 -38.66
CA TYR A 443 8.05 29.54 -38.24
C TYR A 443 9.29 29.07 -38.99
N LEU A 444 9.30 29.15 -40.33
CA LEU A 444 10.40 28.64 -41.15
C LEU A 444 11.68 29.48 -41.04
N VAL A 445 11.54 30.81 -40.88
CA VAL A 445 12.70 31.72 -40.76
C VAL A 445 13.35 31.64 -39.39
N ASP A 446 12.55 31.48 -38.34
CA ASP A 446 13.04 31.43 -36.96
C ASP A 446 13.25 30.01 -36.43
N TYR A 447 12.99 29.00 -37.26
CA TYR A 447 13.20 27.60 -36.89
C TYR A 447 14.64 27.36 -36.39
N GLY A 448 14.77 26.71 -35.23
CA GLY A 448 16.06 26.42 -34.60
C GLY A 448 16.68 27.58 -33.81
N LYS A 449 16.10 28.79 -33.84
CA LYS A 449 16.56 29.91 -33.00
C LYS A 449 15.93 29.84 -31.60
N PRO A 450 16.67 30.22 -30.54
CA PRO A 450 16.13 30.23 -29.17
C PRO A 450 15.01 31.25 -28.96
N THR A 451 14.89 32.25 -29.83
CA THR A 451 13.84 33.29 -29.79
C THR A 451 12.62 32.94 -30.64
N CYS A 452 12.52 31.71 -31.15
CA CYS A 452 11.42 31.30 -32.03
C CYS A 452 10.07 31.30 -31.30
N LYS A 453 9.06 31.94 -31.90
CA LYS A 453 7.67 31.98 -31.39
C LYS A 453 7.06 30.58 -31.25
N TYR A 454 7.42 29.64 -32.15
CA TYR A 454 6.87 28.29 -32.24
C TYR A 454 7.92 27.21 -31.89
N LEU A 455 8.69 27.46 -30.83
CA LEU A 455 9.81 26.61 -30.38
C LEU A 455 9.42 25.14 -30.14
N ARG A 456 8.16 24.88 -29.74
CA ARG A 456 7.65 23.54 -29.38
C ARG A 456 7.02 22.80 -30.56
N VAL A 457 6.92 23.43 -31.73
CA VAL A 457 6.27 22.82 -32.90
C VAL A 457 7.24 21.91 -33.63
N ASN A 458 6.94 20.61 -33.65
CA ASN A 458 7.72 19.62 -34.37
C ASN A 458 7.41 19.64 -35.89
N PRO A 459 8.43 19.76 -36.77
CA PRO A 459 8.24 19.74 -38.22
C PRO A 459 7.53 18.49 -38.76
N HIS A 460 7.74 17.31 -38.15
CA HIS A 460 7.10 16.07 -38.57
C HIS A 460 5.60 16.11 -38.30
N THR A 461 5.21 16.58 -37.11
CA THR A 461 3.81 16.79 -36.72
C THR A 461 3.11 17.80 -37.62
N SER A 462 3.79 18.93 -37.88
CA SER A 462 3.32 19.94 -38.82
C SER A 462 3.14 19.41 -40.24
N LEU A 463 4.08 18.60 -40.74
CA LEU A 463 3.98 17.98 -42.06
C LEU A 463 2.76 17.05 -42.15
N ALA A 464 2.57 16.17 -41.17
CA ALA A 464 1.45 15.22 -41.14
C ALA A 464 0.09 15.95 -41.15
N LEU A 465 -0.05 17.03 -40.38
CA LEU A 465 -1.28 17.83 -40.34
C LEU A 465 -1.51 18.59 -41.64
N LEU A 466 -0.48 19.20 -42.23
CA LEU A 466 -0.55 19.87 -43.53
C LEU A 466 -0.98 18.92 -44.65
N GLU A 467 -0.50 17.68 -44.65
CA GLU A 467 -0.87 16.66 -45.62
C GLU A 467 -2.36 16.29 -45.51
N LYS A 468 -2.90 16.12 -44.29
CA LYS A 468 -4.33 15.91 -44.06
C LYS A 468 -5.18 17.10 -44.53
N MET A 469 -4.74 18.34 -44.30
CA MET A 469 -5.44 19.53 -44.77
C MET A 469 -5.38 19.72 -46.29
N LYS A 470 -4.29 19.26 -46.92
CA LYS A 470 -4.11 19.30 -48.38
C LYS A 470 -5.10 18.38 -49.10
N GLU A 471 -5.39 17.21 -48.53
CA GLU A 471 -6.33 16.25 -49.14
C GLU A 471 -7.78 16.75 -49.15
N THR A 472 -8.19 17.52 -48.14
CA THR A 472 -9.47 18.25 -48.08
C THR A 472 -9.64 19.17 -49.29
N SER A 473 -8.61 19.95 -49.62
CA SER A 473 -8.63 20.89 -50.75
C SER A 473 -8.68 20.19 -52.11
N ARG A 474 -8.19 18.94 -52.20
CA ARG A 474 -8.16 18.17 -53.47
C ARG A 474 -9.51 17.57 -53.88
N LYS A 475 -10.45 17.28 -52.96
CA LYS A 475 -11.77 16.71 -53.31
C LYS A 475 -12.81 17.77 -53.68
N ASN A 476 -12.69 18.99 -53.15
CA ASN A 476 -13.49 20.14 -53.58
C ASN A 476 -13.14 20.62 -55.02
N ASN A 477 -12.16 19.98 -55.69
CA ASN A 477 -11.61 20.37 -57.00
C ASN A 477 -12.53 20.22 -58.21
N VAL A 478 -13.66 19.52 -58.13
CA VAL A 478 -14.53 19.42 -59.33
C VAL A 478 -15.13 20.80 -59.69
N PHE A 479 -15.27 21.71 -58.71
CA PHE A 479 -15.71 23.09 -58.92
C PHE A 479 -14.66 24.17 -58.57
N ALA A 480 -13.63 23.86 -57.77
CA ALA A 480 -12.62 24.85 -57.35
C ALA A 480 -11.58 25.23 -58.43
N GLN A 481 -11.49 24.49 -59.54
CA GLN A 481 -10.62 24.86 -60.68
C GLN A 481 -10.94 26.26 -61.25
N PHE A 482 -12.11 26.83 -60.96
CA PHE A 482 -12.55 28.13 -61.47
C PHE A 482 -12.24 29.33 -60.56
N ARG A 483 -11.69 29.15 -59.34
CA ARG A 483 -11.35 30.28 -58.43
C ARG A 483 -9.84 30.42 -58.23
N LYS A 484 -9.29 31.60 -58.56
CA LYS A 484 -7.84 31.91 -58.49
C LYS A 484 -7.28 31.78 -57.06
N THR A 485 -8.06 32.18 -56.07
CA THR A 485 -7.70 32.19 -54.65
C THR A 485 -7.43 30.79 -54.08
N ASP A 486 -8.20 29.79 -54.48
CA ASP A 486 -8.03 28.40 -54.02
C ASP A 486 -6.77 27.76 -54.63
N ARG A 487 -6.44 28.09 -55.89
CA ARG A 487 -5.20 27.62 -56.53
C ARG A 487 -3.95 28.22 -55.87
N ASP A 488 -3.98 29.50 -55.51
CA ASP A 488 -2.84 30.16 -54.87
C ASP A 488 -2.61 29.61 -53.45
N ARG A 489 -3.68 29.32 -52.71
CA ARG A 489 -3.61 28.65 -51.40
C ARG A 489 -3.03 27.23 -51.51
N GLN A 490 -3.42 26.47 -52.53
CA GLN A 490 -2.91 25.12 -52.77
C GLN A 490 -1.41 25.12 -53.09
N LYS A 491 -0.94 26.06 -53.92
CA LYS A 491 0.49 26.23 -54.23
C LYS A 491 1.31 26.62 -52.99
N LEU A 492 0.73 27.44 -52.11
CA LEU A 492 1.36 27.83 -50.86
C LEU A 492 1.54 26.62 -49.94
N ILE A 493 0.50 25.80 -49.77
CA ILE A 493 0.56 24.54 -49.02
C ILE A 493 1.64 23.60 -49.59
N ASP A 494 1.69 23.43 -50.91
CA ASP A 494 2.69 22.57 -51.57
C ASP A 494 4.13 23.07 -51.36
N THR A 495 4.32 24.38 -51.35
CA THR A 495 5.62 25.01 -51.10
C THR A 495 6.06 24.80 -49.64
N ILE A 496 5.15 24.99 -48.69
CA ILE A 496 5.42 24.79 -47.26
C ILE A 496 5.75 23.32 -46.99
N ILE A 497 5.00 22.37 -47.56
CA ILE A 497 5.29 20.93 -47.45
C ILE A 497 6.69 20.60 -47.96
N LYS A 498 7.10 21.17 -49.10
CA LYS A 498 8.45 20.96 -49.64
C LYS A 498 9.53 21.53 -48.71
N GLN A 499 9.30 22.72 -48.16
CA GLN A 499 10.23 23.35 -47.20
C GLN A 499 10.33 22.54 -45.90
N LEU A 500 9.22 22.03 -45.37
CA LEU A 500 9.21 21.17 -44.18
C LEU A 500 9.95 19.85 -44.42
N ARG A 501 9.76 19.21 -45.57
CA ARG A 501 10.49 17.98 -45.93
C ARG A 501 12.00 18.23 -45.99
N ASN A 502 12.42 19.32 -46.64
CA ASN A 502 13.83 19.70 -46.69
C ASN A 502 14.40 19.95 -45.29
N LEU A 503 13.64 20.64 -44.44
CA LEU A 503 14.03 20.95 -43.06
C LEU A 503 14.16 19.67 -42.21
N ILE A 504 13.23 18.71 -42.37
CA ILE A 504 13.32 17.40 -41.71
C ILE A 504 14.56 16.62 -42.17
N THR A 505 14.84 16.59 -43.49
CA THR A 505 16.04 15.94 -44.01
C THR A 505 17.33 16.58 -43.48
N GLN A 506 17.34 17.90 -43.31
CA GLN A 506 18.48 18.63 -42.71
C GLN A 506 18.67 18.35 -41.22
N GLN A 507 17.66 17.87 -40.49
CA GLN A 507 17.80 17.46 -39.08
C GLN A 507 18.31 16.03 -38.91
N GLN A 508 18.16 15.19 -39.93
CA GLN A 508 18.58 13.78 -39.92
C GLN A 508 20.00 13.58 -40.47
N ALA A 509 20.53 14.57 -41.17
CA ALA A 509 21.92 14.65 -41.63
C ALA A 509 22.78 15.35 -40.58
#